data_AF-A0A530QPP3-F1
#
_entry.id   AF-A0A530QPP3-F1
#
_cell.length_a   1.000
_cell.length_b   1.000
_cell.length_c   1.000
_cell.angle_alpha   90.00
_cell.angle_beta   90.00
_cell.angle_gamma   90.00
#
_symmetry.space_group_name_H-M   'P 1'
#
loop_
_entity.id
_entity.type
_entity.pdbx_description
1 polymer ?
#
loop_
_entity_poly.entity_id
_entity_poly.type
_entity_poly.pdbx_seq_one_letter_code
_entity_poly.pdbx_strand_id
1 'polypeptide(L)'
;MALEGAARANIGIRIMIVTVVAVPLLFALSGLVIRYAAFASVSSDIGFAAYAQALCRWDCAWYVDISEKGYERFPIPNASNVGRWGFFPLYPLLVAAIRSVLPFPTILIATITSLALSYAACLVAWPLVGKNMRAYVLYCAFLLSGPFSFH
;
A
#
# COMPACT_ATOMS: atom_id res chain seq x y z
N MET A 1 -29.12 28.33 -21.84
CA MET A 1 -29.56 27.95 -20.47
C MET A 1 -29.46 26.45 -20.17
N ALA A 2 -30.22 25.54 -20.78
CA ALA A 2 -30.13 24.09 -20.48
C ALA A 2 -28.79 23.44 -20.88
N LEU A 3 -28.27 23.79 -22.06
CA LEU A 3 -26.97 23.31 -22.56
C LEU A 3 -25.79 23.79 -21.70
N GLU A 4 -25.86 25.01 -21.17
CA GLU A 4 -24.85 25.58 -20.28
C GLU A 4 -24.86 24.91 -18.89
N GLY A 5 -26.05 24.54 -18.39
CA GLY A 5 -26.20 23.77 -17.15
C GLY A 5 -25.59 22.37 -17.26
N ALA A 6 -25.84 21.67 -18.37
CA ALA A 6 -25.24 20.36 -18.63
C ALA A 6 -23.71 20.42 -18.76
N ALA A 7 -23.17 21.44 -19.44
CA ALA A 7 -21.73 21.66 -19.56
C ALA A 7 -21.06 21.91 -18.20
N ARG A 8 -21.66 22.74 -17.33
CA ARG A 8 -21.16 23.00 -15.97
C ARG A 8 -21.18 21.76 -15.09
N ALA A 9 -22.24 20.94 -15.15
CA ALA A 9 -22.33 19.69 -14.41
C ALA A 9 -21.25 18.69 -14.85
N ASN A 10 -21.00 18.56 -16.16
CA ASN A 10 -19.95 17.71 -16.70
C ASN A 10 -18.55 18.16 -16.27
N ILE A 11 -18.29 19.46 -16.22
CA ILE A 11 -17.02 20.02 -15.72
C ILE A 11 -16.85 19.69 -14.24
N GLY A 12 -17.89 19.85 -13.42
CA GLY A 12 -17.86 19.53 -11.99
C GLY A 12 -17.54 18.06 -11.72
N ILE A 13 -18.15 17.14 -12.47
CA ILE A 13 -17.88 15.69 -12.34
C ILE A 13 -16.44 15.36 -12.73
N ARG A 14 -15.94 15.93 -13.84
CA ARG A 14 -14.55 15.71 -14.28
C ARG A 14 -13.55 16.18 -13.24
N ILE A 15 -13.73 17.39 -12.70
CA ILE A 15 -12.86 17.93 -11.65
C ILE A 15 -12.88 17.01 -10.43
N MET A 16 -14.07 16.57 -9.99
CA MET A 16 -14.19 15.64 -8.87
C MET A 16 -13.42 14.34 -9.10
N ILE A 17 -13.59 13.69 -10.27
CA ILE A 17 -12.88 12.45 -10.60
C ILE A 17 -11.37 12.67 -10.57
N VAL A 18 -10.90 13.76 -11.20
CA VAL A 18 -9.48 14.11 -11.22
C VAL A 18 -8.96 14.32 -9.80
N THR A 19 -9.70 15.02 -8.93
CA THR A 19 -9.29 15.23 -7.54
C THR A 19 -9.25 13.93 -6.75
N VAL A 20 -10.27 13.08 -6.88
CA VAL A 20 -10.34 11.78 -6.18
C VAL A 20 -9.16 10.89 -6.55
N VAL A 21 -8.68 10.96 -7.80
CA VAL A 21 -7.49 10.21 -8.26
C VAL A 21 -6.18 10.91 -7.86
N ALA A 22 -6.08 12.22 -8.08
CA ALA A 22 -4.82 12.95 -7.91
C ALA A 22 -4.41 13.11 -6.45
N VAL A 23 -5.35 13.33 -5.53
CA VAL A 23 -5.06 13.53 -4.10
C VAL A 23 -4.31 12.33 -3.48
N PRO A 24 -4.80 11.09 -3.53
CA PRO A 24 -4.07 9.96 -2.99
C PRO A 24 -2.75 9.73 -3.73
N LEU A 25 -2.68 9.99 -5.04
CA LEU A 25 -1.44 9.83 -5.81
C LEU A 25 -0.35 10.79 -5.31
N LEU A 26 -0.71 12.04 -5.05
CA LEU A 26 0.20 13.04 -4.49
C LEU A 26 0.72 12.60 -3.11
N PHE A 27 -0.13 12.06 -2.24
CA PHE A 27 0.31 11.54 -0.94
C PHE A 27 1.18 10.30 -1.06
N ALA A 28 0.84 9.37 -1.95
CA ALA A 28 1.65 8.16 -2.20
C ALA A 28 3.05 8.53 -2.70
N LEU A 29 3.14 9.43 -3.69
CA LEU A 29 4.42 9.86 -4.27
C LEU A 29 5.24 10.67 -3.27
N SER A 30 4.64 11.66 -2.61
CA SER A 30 5.36 12.47 -1.62
C SER A 30 5.82 11.64 -0.42
N GLY A 31 4.98 10.72 0.07
CA GLY A 31 5.34 9.77 1.13
C GLY A 31 6.48 8.84 0.72
N LEU A 32 6.44 8.30 -0.51
CA LEU A 32 7.52 7.47 -1.05
C LEU A 32 8.83 8.25 -1.15
N VAL A 33 8.80 9.46 -1.69
CA VAL A 33 9.99 10.33 -1.83
C VAL A 33 10.58 10.66 -0.48
N ILE A 34 9.78 11.08 0.50
CA ILE A 34 10.26 11.44 1.84
C ILE A 34 10.89 10.22 2.53
N ARG A 35 10.22 9.06 2.51
CA ARG A 35 10.74 7.84 3.15
C ARG A 35 12.01 7.35 2.48
N TYR A 36 12.06 7.37 1.15
CA TYR A 36 13.25 6.96 0.42
C TYR A 36 14.41 7.92 0.67
N ALA A 37 14.18 9.24 0.69
CA ALA A 37 15.19 10.23 1.04
C ALA A 37 15.72 10.03 2.47
N ALA A 38 14.84 9.72 3.42
CA ALA A 38 15.23 9.40 4.79
C ALA A 38 16.05 8.10 4.90
N PHE A 39 15.70 7.07 4.11
CA PHE A 39 16.52 5.85 4.02
C PHE A 39 17.89 6.14 3.40
N ALA A 40 17.92 6.87 2.29
CA ALA A 40 19.14 7.20 1.56
C ALA A 40 20.09 8.11 2.36
N SER A 41 19.60 8.87 3.36
CA SER A 41 20.44 9.70 4.21
C SER A 41 21.18 8.92 5.30
N VAL A 42 20.75 7.69 5.61
CA VAL A 42 21.33 6.87 6.69
C VAL A 42 21.86 5.51 6.23
N SER A 43 21.47 5.05 5.04
CA SER A 43 21.87 3.77 4.47
C SER A 43 23.08 3.92 3.53
N SER A 44 24.00 2.96 3.57
CA SER A 44 25.07 2.83 2.58
C SER A 44 24.62 2.17 1.27
N ASP A 45 23.48 1.47 1.29
CA ASP A 45 22.85 0.85 0.12
C ASP A 45 21.66 1.70 -0.34
N ILE A 46 21.63 2.02 -1.64
CA ILE A 46 20.57 2.80 -2.30
C ILE A 46 19.58 1.92 -3.08
N GLY A 47 19.73 0.61 -3.04
CA GLY A 47 18.86 -0.33 -3.76
C GLY A 47 17.42 -0.30 -3.23
N PHE A 48 16.44 -0.40 -4.13
CA PHE A 48 15.03 -0.45 -3.75
C PHE A 48 14.69 -1.64 -2.85
N ALA A 49 15.36 -2.78 -3.05
CA ALA A 49 15.17 -3.95 -2.19
C ALA A 49 15.68 -3.69 -0.77
N ALA A 50 16.81 -3.00 -0.62
CA ALA A 50 17.33 -2.60 0.69
C ALA A 50 16.41 -1.57 1.37
N TYR A 51 15.88 -0.62 0.61
CA TYR A 51 14.84 0.31 1.08
C TYR A 51 13.60 -0.44 1.59
N ALA A 52 13.04 -1.34 0.78
CA ALA A 52 11.87 -2.11 1.16
C ALA A 52 12.13 -3.03 2.36
N GLN A 53 13.32 -3.61 2.44
CA GLN A 53 13.75 -4.41 3.59
C GLN A 53 13.91 -3.59 4.85
N ALA A 54 14.45 -2.37 4.76
CA ALA A 54 14.62 -1.47 5.90
C ALA A 54 13.27 -1.06 6.53
N LEU A 55 12.24 -0.92 5.69
CA LEU A 55 10.87 -0.65 6.12
C LEU A 55 10.09 -1.91 6.55
N CYS A 56 10.62 -3.10 6.32
CA CYS A 56 9.99 -4.35 6.73
C CYS A 56 10.17 -4.59 8.23
N ARG A 57 9.23 -4.10 9.04
CA ARG A 57 9.23 -4.25 10.50
C ARG A 57 8.05 -5.11 10.95
N TRP A 58 8.20 -5.73 12.13
CA TRP A 58 7.15 -6.52 12.77
C TRP A 58 6.57 -7.62 11.85
N ASP A 59 5.26 -7.58 11.61
CA ASP A 59 4.51 -8.60 10.88
C ASP A 59 4.89 -8.69 9.40
N CYS A 60 5.58 -7.69 8.84
CA CYS A 60 6.03 -7.74 7.45
C CYS A 60 6.86 -9.00 7.15
N ALA A 61 7.79 -9.35 8.02
CA ALA A 61 8.64 -10.52 7.83
C ALA A 61 7.82 -11.81 7.81
N TRP A 62 6.75 -11.88 8.60
CA TRP A 62 5.83 -13.02 8.61
C TRP A 62 5.02 -13.10 7.31
N TYR A 63 4.48 -12.00 6.81
CA TYR A 63 3.76 -11.99 5.53
C TYR A 63 4.65 -12.35 4.34
N VAL A 64 5.88 -11.83 4.30
CA VAL A 64 6.86 -12.21 3.26
C VAL A 64 7.16 -13.70 3.34
N ASP A 65 7.47 -14.22 4.53
CA ASP A 65 7.84 -15.63 4.66
C ASP A 65 6.66 -16.58 4.39
N ILE A 66 5.42 -16.23 4.74
CA ILE A 66 4.22 -16.97 4.32
C ILE A 66 4.09 -16.95 2.78
N SER A 67 4.36 -15.82 2.13
CA SER A 67 4.32 -15.71 0.67
C SER A 67 5.41 -16.56 -0.01
N GLU A 68 6.52 -16.81 0.69
CA GLU A 68 7.64 -17.58 0.17
C GLU A 68 7.54 -19.08 0.40
N LYS A 69 7.08 -19.46 1.60
CA LYS A 69 7.18 -20.83 2.13
C LYS A 69 5.83 -21.43 2.51
N GLY A 70 4.77 -20.62 2.49
CA GLY A 70 3.46 -20.99 3.01
C GLY A 70 3.41 -20.92 4.54
N TYR A 71 2.29 -21.38 5.10
CA TYR A 71 2.12 -21.49 6.54
C TYR A 71 2.95 -22.65 7.12
N GLU A 72 3.44 -22.44 8.34
CA GLU A 72 4.14 -23.47 9.10
C GLU A 72 3.22 -24.66 9.40
N ARG A 73 3.79 -25.86 9.47
CA ARG A 73 3.07 -27.04 9.96
C ARG A 73 3.23 -27.13 11.47
N PHE A 74 2.21 -27.64 12.16
CA PHE A 74 2.30 -27.95 13.58
C PHE A 74 2.82 -29.38 13.77
N PRO A 75 3.73 -29.63 14.73
CA PRO A 75 4.42 -28.66 15.59
C PRO A 75 5.54 -27.92 14.85
N ILE A 76 5.88 -26.70 15.29
CA ILE A 76 7.03 -25.96 14.74
C ILE A 76 8.30 -26.49 15.40
N PRO A 77 9.21 -27.15 14.67
CA PRO A 77 10.42 -27.69 15.27
C PRO A 77 11.30 -26.57 15.83
N ASN A 78 11.79 -26.73 17.05
CA ASN A 78 12.77 -25.84 17.70
C ASN A 78 12.34 -24.37 17.86
N ALA A 79 11.04 -24.07 17.88
CA ALA A 79 10.52 -22.71 18.10
C ALA A 79 9.43 -22.67 19.19
N SER A 80 9.06 -21.46 19.62
CA SER A 80 7.87 -21.28 20.43
C SER A 80 6.62 -21.72 19.64
N ASN A 81 5.57 -22.16 20.33
CA ASN A 81 4.27 -22.48 19.70
C ASN A 81 3.53 -21.25 19.14
N VAL A 82 4.23 -20.13 18.95
CA VAL A 82 3.70 -18.92 18.32
C VAL A 82 3.95 -19.03 16.82
N GLY A 83 3.06 -19.75 16.14
CA GLY A 83 3.09 -19.87 14.68
C GLY A 83 2.30 -18.78 13.99
N ARG A 84 2.53 -18.63 12.69
CA ARG A 84 1.92 -17.56 11.88
C ARG A 84 0.47 -17.83 11.47
N TRP A 85 -0.18 -18.83 12.06
CA TRP A 85 -1.55 -19.24 11.73
C TRP A 85 -2.62 -18.18 11.98
N GLY A 86 -2.31 -17.17 12.82
CA GLY A 86 -3.20 -16.03 13.06
C GLY A 86 -3.27 -15.01 11.93
N PHE A 87 -2.36 -15.05 10.96
CA PHE A 87 -2.33 -14.11 9.84
C PHE A 87 -3.36 -14.47 8.77
N PHE A 88 -4.13 -13.48 8.31
CA PHE A 88 -5.13 -13.67 7.27
C PHE A 88 -4.47 -13.98 5.91
N PRO A 89 -4.98 -14.95 5.14
CA PRO A 89 -4.25 -15.51 4.00
C PRO A 89 -4.33 -14.69 2.72
N LEU A 90 -5.28 -13.76 2.59
CA LEU A 90 -5.56 -13.07 1.32
C LEU A 90 -4.33 -12.34 0.77
N TYR A 91 -3.69 -11.52 1.60
CA TYR A 91 -2.53 -10.74 1.19
C TYR A 91 -1.30 -11.61 0.83
N PRO A 92 -0.83 -12.56 1.68
CA PRO A 92 0.34 -13.36 1.33
C PRO A 92 0.08 -14.32 0.16
N LEU A 93 -1.16 -14.79 -0.03
CA LEU A 93 -1.51 -15.57 -1.22
C LEU A 93 -1.46 -14.71 -2.50
N LEU A 94 -1.90 -13.45 -2.44
CA LEU A 94 -1.78 -12.52 -3.57
C LEU A 94 -0.31 -12.27 -3.91
N VAL A 95 0.54 -12.01 -2.91
CA VAL A 95 1.99 -11.83 -3.12
C VAL A 95 2.63 -13.10 -3.68
N ALA A 96 2.27 -14.28 -3.17
CA ALA A 96 2.72 -15.57 -3.68
C ALA A 96 2.33 -15.78 -5.15
N ALA A 97 1.12 -15.39 -5.54
CA ALA A 97 0.68 -15.45 -6.92
C ALA A 97 1.48 -14.51 -7.82
N ILE A 98 1.68 -13.25 -7.41
CA ILE A 98 2.41 -12.26 -8.21
C ILE A 98 3.89 -12.66 -8.37
N ARG A 99 4.54 -13.15 -7.31
CA ARG A 99 5.95 -13.59 -7.37
C ARG A 99 6.17 -14.85 -8.21
N SER A 100 5.12 -15.65 -8.45
CA SER A 100 5.24 -16.80 -9.35
C SER A 100 5.47 -16.40 -10.81
N VAL A 101 5.20 -15.14 -11.16
CA VAL A 101 5.31 -14.60 -12.53
C VAL A 101 6.41 -13.54 -12.64
N LEU A 102 6.67 -12.77 -11.58
CA LEU A 102 7.64 -11.67 -11.61
C LEU A 102 9.02 -12.07 -11.03
N PRO A 103 10.13 -11.76 -11.72
CA PRO A 103 11.49 -12.12 -11.28
C PRO A 103 12.08 -11.11 -10.28
N PHE A 104 11.26 -10.58 -9.37
CA PHE A 104 11.70 -9.58 -8.37
C PHE A 104 11.75 -10.20 -6.97
N PRO A 105 12.61 -9.66 -6.06
CA PRO A 105 12.59 -10.02 -4.65
C PRO A 105 11.19 -9.92 -4.05
N THR A 106 10.79 -10.92 -3.26
CA THR A 106 9.45 -10.99 -2.67
C THR A 106 9.10 -9.75 -1.87
N ILE A 107 10.08 -9.16 -1.16
CA ILE A 107 9.88 -7.94 -0.39
C ILE A 107 9.44 -6.76 -1.27
N LEU A 108 10.01 -6.61 -2.47
CA LEU A 108 9.59 -5.57 -3.40
C LEU A 108 8.17 -5.81 -3.91
N ILE A 109 7.86 -7.06 -4.26
CA ILE A 109 6.53 -7.44 -4.72
C ILE A 109 5.49 -7.15 -3.63
N ALA A 110 5.75 -7.56 -2.39
CA ALA A 110 4.90 -7.28 -1.23
C ALA A 110 4.72 -5.76 -1.05
N THR A 111 5.81 -5.00 -0.97
CA THR A 111 5.77 -3.54 -0.82
C THR A 111 4.94 -2.85 -1.91
N ILE A 112 5.17 -3.18 -3.19
CA ILE A 112 4.43 -2.59 -4.31
C ILE A 112 2.95 -2.98 -4.24
N THR A 113 2.66 -4.24 -3.90
CA THR A 113 1.29 -4.73 -3.75
C THR A 113 0.54 -3.99 -2.65
N SER A 114 1.16 -3.82 -1.48
CA SER A 114 0.61 -3.04 -0.36
C SER A 114 0.33 -1.59 -0.74
N LEU A 115 1.28 -0.92 -1.41
CA LEU A 115 1.11 0.46 -1.87
C LEU A 115 -0.04 0.58 -2.88
N ALA A 116 -0.14 -0.36 -3.82
CA ALA A 116 -1.22 -0.40 -4.80
C ALA A 116 -2.59 -0.63 -4.14
N LEU A 117 -2.68 -1.54 -3.17
CA LEU A 117 -3.92 -1.80 -2.41
C LEU A 117 -4.31 -0.59 -1.54
N SER A 118 -3.35 0.06 -0.89
CA SER A 118 -3.58 1.30 -0.13
C SER A 118 -4.10 2.43 -1.02
N TYR A 119 -3.52 2.59 -2.20
CA TYR A 119 -4.02 3.56 -3.19
C TYR A 119 -5.43 3.21 -3.67
N ALA A 120 -5.69 1.93 -3.97
CA ALA A 120 -7.02 1.47 -4.35
C ALA A 120 -8.06 1.68 -3.23
N ALA A 121 -7.69 1.47 -1.98
CA ALA A 121 -8.53 1.73 -0.82
C ALA A 121 -8.93 3.21 -0.75
N CYS A 122 -8.01 4.15 -1.05
CA CYS A 122 -8.36 5.56 -1.20
C CYS A 122 -9.40 5.78 -2.30
N LEU A 123 -9.21 5.22 -3.50
CA LEU A 123 -10.18 5.41 -4.59
C LEU A 123 -11.60 4.92 -4.22
N VAL A 124 -11.69 3.80 -3.50
CA VAL A 124 -12.97 3.22 -3.04
C VAL A 124 -13.55 4.00 -1.86
N ALA A 125 -12.73 4.70 -1.08
CA ALA A 125 -13.17 5.42 0.11
C ALA A 125 -14.02 6.67 -0.19
N TRP A 126 -13.95 7.25 -1.39
CA TRP A 126 -14.67 8.48 -1.73
C TRP A 126 -16.18 8.47 -1.37
N PRO A 127 -16.98 7.50 -1.82
CA PRO A 127 -18.37 7.40 -1.40
C PRO A 127 -18.53 7.03 0.08
N LEU A 128 -17.59 6.26 0.66
CA LEU A 128 -17.64 5.79 2.05
C LEU A 128 -17.45 6.92 3.06
N VAL A 129 -16.67 7.94 2.71
CA VAL A 129 -16.49 9.17 3.54
C VAL A 129 -17.56 10.23 3.24
N GLY A 130 -18.71 9.83 2.70
CA GLY A 130 -19.84 10.70 2.43
C GLY A 130 -19.56 11.78 1.38
N LYS A 131 -18.61 11.53 0.46
CA LYS A 131 -18.16 12.52 -0.55
C LYS A 131 -17.68 13.84 0.08
N ASN A 132 -17.18 13.78 1.31
CA ASN A 132 -16.61 14.92 2.01
C ASN A 132 -15.12 15.03 1.68
N MET A 133 -14.74 16.07 0.93
CA MET A 133 -13.35 16.25 0.49
C MET A 133 -12.36 16.39 1.65
N ARG A 134 -12.74 17.00 2.77
CA ARG A 134 -11.84 17.14 3.93
C ARG A 134 -11.57 15.79 4.57
N ALA A 135 -12.62 15.01 4.82
CA ALA A 135 -12.49 13.66 5.35
C ALA A 135 -11.69 12.75 4.39
N TYR A 136 -11.93 12.88 3.09
CA TYR A 136 -11.22 12.15 2.05
C TYR A 136 -9.72 12.45 2.04
N VAL A 137 -9.34 13.73 2.05
CA VAL A 137 -7.93 14.16 2.08
C VAL A 137 -7.24 13.65 3.35
N LEU A 138 -7.90 13.75 4.51
CA LEU A 138 -7.35 13.24 5.78
C LEU A 138 -7.17 11.73 5.76
N TYR A 139 -8.13 10.98 5.21
CA TYR A 139 -8.01 9.54 5.02
C TYR A 139 -6.84 9.18 4.11
N CYS A 140 -6.70 9.85 2.97
CA CYS A 140 -5.59 9.63 2.04
C CYS A 140 -4.24 9.96 2.67
N ALA A 141 -4.14 11.08 3.39
CA ALA A 141 -2.92 11.47 4.10
C ALA A 141 -2.54 10.41 5.15
N PHE A 142 -3.48 10.02 6.00
CA PHE A 142 -3.23 9.00 7.02
C PHE A 142 -2.76 7.68 6.42
N LEU A 143 -3.43 7.21 5.36
CA LEU A 143 -3.13 5.92 4.76
C LEU A 143 -1.83 5.93 3.94
N LEU A 144 -1.49 7.04 3.26
CA LEU A 144 -0.41 7.06 2.26
C LEU A 144 0.81 7.90 2.61
N SER A 145 0.76 8.81 3.58
CA SER A 145 1.88 9.70 3.93
C SER A 145 2.55 9.41 5.27
N GLY A 146 1.99 8.53 6.10
CA GLY A 146 2.54 8.18 7.41
C GLY A 146 3.84 7.35 7.34
N PRO A 147 4.61 7.30 8.45
CA PRO A 147 5.75 6.40 8.60
C PRO A 147 5.33 4.92 8.64
N PHE A 148 4.07 4.66 9.02
CA PHE A 148 3.44 3.33 9.05
C PHE A 148 2.56 3.05 7.82
N SER A 149 2.54 3.95 6.82
CA SER A 149 1.87 3.77 5.52
C SER A 149 2.64 2.82 4.59
N PHE A 150 3.37 1.91 5.19
CA PHE A 150 4.14 0.85 4.59
C PHE A 150 3.68 -0.37 5.38
N HIS A 151 2.71 -1.12 4.87
CA HIS A 151 2.32 -2.52 5.19
C HIS A 151 0.91 -2.77 4.65
#